data_AF-A0A2V6C3W5-F1
#
_entry.id   AF-A0A2V6C3W5-F1
#
_cell.length_a   1.000
_cell.length_b   1.000
_cell.length_c   1.000
_cell.angle_alpha   90.00
_cell.angle_beta   90.00
_cell.angle_gamma   90.00
#
_symmetry.space_group_name_H-M   'P 1'
#
loop_
_entity.id
_entity.type
_entity.pdbx_description
1 polymer ?
#
loop_
_entity_poly.entity_id
_entity_poly.type
_entity_poly.pdbx_seq_one_letter_code
_entity_poly.pdbx_strand_id
1 'polypeptide(L)'
;AKALAEDLGPILIFAPRRQAAESLAAELVRHLPTPNPLQLGHEQKLLVGEHLAKLLRSRIAYHHSGLSYGARAGVIEPLAKAGQLRVVVATADVRSRRPTRHR
;
A
#
# COMPACT_ATOMS: atom_id res chain seq x y z
N ALA A 1 -11.43 1.51 -15.29
CA ALA A 1 -10.29 0.57 -15.17
C ALA A 1 -9.17 0.87 -16.20
N LYS A 2 -8.86 2.14 -16.48
CA LYS A 2 -7.84 2.52 -17.49
C LYS A 2 -6.44 2.75 -16.87
N ALA A 3 -6.39 3.36 -15.69
CA ALA A 3 -5.15 3.60 -14.96
C ALA A 3 -4.38 2.32 -14.54
N LEU A 4 -5.08 1.22 -14.24
CA LEU A 4 -4.43 -0.08 -13.95
C LEU A 4 -3.79 -0.75 -15.18
N ALA A 5 -4.18 -0.32 -16.39
CA ALA A 5 -3.74 -0.91 -17.65
C ALA A 5 -2.59 -0.14 -18.31
N GLU A 6 -2.36 1.12 -17.91
CA GLU A 6 -1.41 2.04 -18.56
C GLU A 6 -0.08 2.21 -17.79
N ASP A 7 0.19 1.36 -16.78
CA ASP A 7 1.44 1.38 -15.98
C ASP A 7 1.75 2.74 -15.30
N LEU A 8 0.71 3.55 -15.06
CA LEU A 8 0.77 4.92 -14.54
C LEU A 8 1.10 5.03 -13.03
N GLY A 9 1.78 4.03 -12.45
CA GLY A 9 2.05 3.94 -11.03
C GLY A 9 0.84 3.43 -10.20
N PRO A 10 1.00 3.27 -8.87
CA PRO A 10 -0.03 2.69 -8.03
C PRO A 10 -1.26 3.61 -7.91
N ILE A 11 -2.44 3.01 -7.97
CA ILE A 11 -3.66 3.68 -7.51
C ILE A 11 -3.59 3.83 -5.99
N LEU A 12 -3.71 5.08 -5.52
CA LEU A 12 -3.81 5.38 -4.09
C LEU A 12 -5.27 5.44 -3.66
N ILE A 13 -5.63 4.64 -2.66
CA ILE A 13 -6.96 4.62 -2.06
C ILE A 13 -6.85 5.03 -0.60
N PHE A 14 -7.69 5.96 -0.14
CA PHE A 14 -7.68 6.40 1.25
C PHE A 14 -8.83 5.76 2.05
N ALA A 15 -8.48 5.02 3.10
CA ALA A 15 -9.43 4.44 4.05
C ALA A 15 -9.45 5.25 5.37
N PRO A 16 -10.59 5.32 6.07
CA PRO A 16 -10.77 6.21 7.23
C PRO A 16 -10.03 5.75 8.50
N ARG A 17 -9.57 4.50 8.55
CA ARG A 17 -8.89 3.89 9.71
C ARG A 17 -8.03 2.69 9.29
N ARG A 18 -7.05 2.32 10.12
CA ARG A 18 -6.06 1.27 9.82
C ARG A 18 -6.69 -0.06 9.41
N GLN A 19 -7.61 -0.57 10.24
CA GLN A 19 -8.30 -1.83 9.96
C GLN A 19 -9.12 -1.78 8.65
N ALA A 20 -9.67 -0.63 8.27
CA ALA A 20 -10.37 -0.49 6.99
C ALA A 20 -9.39 -0.53 5.80
N ALA A 21 -8.19 0.03 5.96
CA ALA A 21 -7.14 -0.06 4.94
C ALA A 21 -6.70 -1.51 4.72
N GLU A 22 -6.47 -2.25 5.82
CA GLU A 22 -6.11 -3.67 5.78
C GLU A 22 -7.21 -4.53 5.14
N SER A 23 -8.46 -4.33 5.57
CA SER A 23 -9.61 -5.09 5.05
C SER A 23 -9.83 -4.83 3.56
N LEU A 24 -9.76 -3.57 3.13
CA LEU A 24 -9.93 -3.21 1.73
C LEU A 24 -8.80 -3.74 0.86
N ALA A 25 -7.55 -3.70 1.33
CA ALA A 25 -6.44 -4.31 0.61
C ALA A 25 -6.63 -5.83 0.44
N ALA A 26 -7.09 -6.52 1.49
CA ALA A 26 -7.39 -7.95 1.42
C ALA A 26 -8.56 -8.27 0.46
N GLU A 27 -9.58 -7.42 0.42
CA GLU A 27 -10.71 -7.54 -0.52
C GLU A 27 -10.24 -7.34 -1.97
N LEU A 28 -9.45 -6.30 -2.23
CA LEU A 28 -8.93 -6.01 -3.58
C LEU A 28 -8.10 -7.17 -4.15
N VAL A 29 -7.30 -7.85 -3.32
CA VAL A 29 -6.54 -9.04 -3.74
C VAL A 29 -7.46 -10.17 -4.23
N ARG A 30 -8.67 -10.30 -3.69
CA ARG A 30 -9.63 -11.35 -4.10
C ARG A 30 -10.33 -11.02 -5.42
N HIS A 31 -10.47 -9.73 -5.74
CA HIS A 31 -11.24 -9.28 -6.89
C HIS A 31 -10.38 -8.87 -8.09
N LEU A 32 -9.09 -8.59 -7.88
CA LEU A 32 -8.20 -8.15 -8.94
C LEU A 32 -7.31 -9.31 -9.43
N PRO A 33 -7.16 -9.48 -10.76
CA PRO A 33 -6.20 -10.44 -11.29
C PRO A 33 -4.79 -10.03 -10.90
N THR A 34 -3.90 -11.01 -10.71
CA THR A 34 -2.47 -10.79 -10.41
C THR A 34 -1.60 -11.22 -11.59
N PRO A 35 -1.51 -10.41 -12.67
CA PRO A 35 -0.50 -10.62 -13.69
C PRO A 35 0.87 -10.27 -13.11
N ASN A 36 1.87 -11.13 -13.33
CA ASN A 36 3.24 -10.97 -12.88
C ASN A 36 3.36 -10.72 -11.37
N PRO A 37 3.14 -11.76 -10.54
CA PRO A 37 3.26 -11.65 -9.09
C PRO A 37 4.63 -11.12 -8.66
N LEU A 38 4.64 -10.24 -7.66
CA LEU A 38 5.88 -9.68 -7.12
C LEU A 38 6.68 -10.75 -6.37
N GLN A 39 7.96 -10.87 -6.67
CA GLN A 39 8.90 -11.71 -5.92
C GLN A 39 9.54 -10.89 -4.81
N LEU A 40 9.30 -11.29 -3.56
CA LEU A 40 9.91 -10.64 -2.39
C LEU A 40 11.16 -11.40 -1.95
N GLY A 41 12.24 -10.68 -1.68
CA GLY A 41 13.42 -11.20 -1.02
C GLY A 41 13.15 -11.65 0.42
N HIS A 42 14.05 -12.46 0.98
CA HIS A 42 13.90 -12.98 2.35
C HIS A 42 13.82 -11.83 3.38
N GLU A 43 14.73 -10.86 3.31
CA GLU A 43 14.75 -9.70 4.21
C GLU A 43 13.47 -8.86 4.11
N GLN A 44 12.93 -8.67 2.90
CA GLN A 44 11.68 -7.95 2.70
C GLN A 44 10.51 -8.67 3.39
N LYS A 45 10.44 -10.01 3.27
CA LYS A 45 9.42 -10.82 3.95
C LYS A 45 9.51 -10.70 5.47
N LEU A 46 10.73 -10.69 6.03
CA LEU A 46 10.94 -10.49 7.46
C LEU A 46 10.44 -9.12 7.93
N LEU A 47 10.72 -8.06 7.17
CA LEU A 47 10.32 -6.69 7.52
C LEU A 47 8.80 -6.48 7.50
N VAL A 48 8.09 -7.12 6.57
CA VAL A 48 6.64 -6.92 6.37
C VAL A 48 5.78 -7.97 7.06
N GLY A 49 6.35 -9.13 7.40
CA GLY A 49 5.62 -10.26 7.95
C GLY A 49 4.74 -10.99 6.93
N GLU A 50 4.24 -12.17 7.33
CA GLU A 50 3.53 -13.11 6.45
C GLU A 50 2.28 -12.52 5.78
N HIS A 51 1.47 -11.77 6.52
CA HIS A 51 0.20 -11.24 6.01
C HIS A 51 0.44 -10.22 4.89
N LEU A 52 1.26 -9.20 5.16
CA LEU A 52 1.54 -8.17 4.17
C LEU A 52 2.37 -8.71 3.00
N ALA A 53 3.24 -9.70 3.23
CA ALA A 53 3.95 -10.40 2.14
C ALA A 53 2.99 -11.06 1.14
N LYS A 54 1.87 -11.64 1.60
CA LYS A 54 0.84 -12.22 0.73
C LYS A 54 0.16 -11.16 -0.15
N LEU A 55 -0.15 -10.00 0.42
CA LEU A 55 -0.73 -8.88 -0.34
C LEU A 55 0.27 -8.33 -1.37
N LEU A 56 1.52 -8.12 -0.95
CA LEU A 56 2.57 -7.57 -1.80
C LEU A 56 2.88 -8.45 -3.02
N ARG A 57 2.78 -9.79 -2.90
CA ARG A 57 2.85 -10.69 -4.07
C ARG A 57 1.79 -10.37 -5.12
N SER A 58 0.63 -9.88 -4.69
CA SER A 58 -0.46 -9.44 -5.57
C SER A 58 -0.28 -8.00 -6.08
N ARG A 59 0.87 -7.37 -5.78
CA ARG A 59 1.19 -5.96 -6.06
C ARG A 59 0.19 -4.99 -5.40
N ILE A 60 -0.38 -5.39 -4.26
CA ILE A 60 -1.31 -4.60 -3.46
C ILE A 60 -0.76 -4.47 -2.05
N ALA A 61 -0.86 -3.29 -1.45
CA ALA A 61 -0.43 -3.07 -0.07
C ALA A 61 -1.38 -2.12 0.66
N TYR A 62 -1.27 -2.09 1.98
CA TYR A 62 -1.80 -0.99 2.80
C TYR A 62 -0.64 -0.23 3.45
N HIS A 63 -0.82 1.07 3.68
CA HIS A 63 0.20 1.95 4.27
C HIS A 63 -0.39 2.84 5.36
N HIS A 64 0.01 2.61 6.61
CA HIS A 64 -0.43 3.42 7.73
C HIS A 64 0.57 3.40 8.88
N SER A 65 0.44 4.35 9.81
CA SER A 65 1.39 4.54 10.92
C SER A 65 1.51 3.34 11.90
N GLY A 66 0.57 2.38 11.87
CA GLY A 66 0.66 1.14 12.65
C GLY A 66 1.66 0.10 12.11
N LEU A 67 2.22 0.31 10.92
CA LEU A 67 3.28 -0.54 10.37
C LEU A 67 4.65 -0.11 10.88
N SER A 68 5.56 -1.09 11.03
CA SER A 68 6.95 -0.82 11.37
C SER A 68 7.59 0.14 10.35
N TYR A 69 8.57 0.93 10.79
CA TYR A 69 9.30 1.80 9.89
C TYR A 69 9.97 1.00 8.76
N GLY A 70 10.52 -0.17 9.07
CA GLY A 70 11.12 -1.08 8.10
C GLY A 70 10.16 -1.55 7.01
N ALA A 71 8.91 -1.89 7.37
CA ALA A 71 7.89 -2.24 6.38
C ALA A 71 7.54 -1.04 5.48
N ARG A 72 7.34 0.15 6.06
CA ARG A 72 6.94 1.36 5.32
C ARG A 72 8.05 1.87 4.41
N ALA A 73 9.17 2.28 5.00
CA ALA A 73 10.26 2.94 4.27
C ALA A 73 11.19 1.94 3.58
N GLY A 74 11.34 0.72 4.11
CA GLY A 74 12.25 -0.28 3.56
C GLY A 74 11.64 -1.15 2.45
N VAL A 75 10.31 -1.24 2.37
CA VAL A 75 9.64 -2.15 1.42
C VAL A 75 8.52 -1.45 0.65
N ILE A 76 7.49 -0.94 1.33
CA ILE A 76 6.29 -0.44 0.65
C ILE A 76 6.58 0.82 -0.18
N GLU A 77 7.24 1.83 0.39
CA GLU A 77 7.54 3.08 -0.32
C GLU A 77 8.48 2.86 -1.54
N PRO A 78 9.60 2.10 -1.43
CA PRO A 78 10.42 1.79 -2.59
C PRO A 78 9.67 1.04 -3.70
N LEU A 79 8.86 0.04 -3.35
CA LEU A 79 8.08 -0.72 -4.34
C LEU A 79 7.01 0.15 -5.01
N ALA A 80 6.34 1.02 -4.26
CA ALA A 80 5.37 1.97 -4.81
C ALA A 80 6.04 2.96 -5.78
N LYS A 81 7.17 3.56 -5.37
CA LYS A 81 7.94 4.51 -6.19
C LYS A 81 8.52 3.87 -7.46
N ALA A 82 8.89 2.59 -7.39
CA ALA A 82 9.39 1.83 -8.53
C ALA A 82 8.26 1.32 -9.47
N GLY A 83 7.00 1.69 -9.26
CA GLY A 83 5.87 1.18 -10.06
C GLY A 83 5.58 -0.32 -9.85
N GLN A 84 6.21 -0.95 -8.86
CA GLN A 84 6.03 -2.37 -8.58
C GLN A 84 4.71 -2.67 -7.86
N LEU A 85 4.04 -1.67 -7.29
CA LEU A 85 2.70 -1.81 -6.73
C LEU A 85 1.65 -1.23 -7.67
N ARG A 86 0.49 -1.89 -7.74
CA ARG A 86 -0.68 -1.48 -8.53
C ARG A 86 -1.69 -0.73 -7.68
N VAL A 87 -1.79 -1.07 -6.39
CA VAL A 87 -2.68 -0.39 -5.44
C VAL A 87 -2.00 -0.25 -4.09
N VAL A 88 -2.12 0.95 -3.50
CA VAL A 88 -1.75 1.20 -2.10
C VAL A 88 -2.95 1.81 -1.38
N VAL A 89 -3.45 1.11 -0.36
CA VAL A 89 -4.53 1.58 0.50
C VAL A 89 -3.92 2.29 1.72
N ALA A 90 -3.97 3.62 1.74
CA ALA A 90 -3.42 4.42 2.81
C ALA A 90 -4.50 4.87 3.81
N THR A 91 -4.10 5.14 5.05
CA THR A 91 -4.93 5.98 5.93
C THR A 91 -4.56 7.43 5.68
N ALA A 92 -5.55 8.29 5.43
CA ALA A 92 -5.30 9.73 5.46
C ALA A 92 -4.97 10.13 6.90
N ASP A 93 -3.70 10.48 7.17
CA ASP A 93 -3.36 11.11 8.43
C ASP A 93 -3.99 12.51 8.44
N VAL A 94 -4.99 12.74 9.29
CA VAL A 94 -5.63 14.07 9.52
C VAL A 94 -4.64 15.13 10.08
N ARG A 95 -3.33 14.83 10.12
CA ARG A 95 -2.30 15.78 10.54
C ARG A 95 -1.72 16.62 9.40
N SER A 96 -2.52 16.97 8.40
CA SER A 96 -2.22 18.17 7.59
C SER A 96 -3.48 18.99 7.33
N ARG A 97 -3.37 20.29 7.69
CA ARG A 97 -4.33 21.40 7.58
C ARG A 97 -5.42 21.50 8.67
N ARG A 98 -5.03 21.88 9.89
CA ARG A 98 -5.71 23.06 10.45
C ARG A 98 -5.26 24.24 9.61
N PRO A 99 -6.15 25.00 8.94
CA PRO A 99 -5.75 26.29 8.45
C PRO A 99 -5.32 27.10 9.68
N THR A 100 -4.08 27.57 9.69
CA THR A 100 -3.71 28.70 10.53
C THR A 100 -4.67 29.82 10.15
N ARG A 101 -5.68 30.06 11.00
CA ARG A 101 -6.43 31.30 10.94
C ARG A 101 -5.43 32.39 11.29
N HIS A 102 -4.90 33.07 10.28
CA HIS A 102 -4.38 34.40 10.50
C HIS A 102 -5.55 35.25 10.99
N ARG A 103 -5.44 35.71 12.23
CA ARG A 103 -6.18 36.87 12.73
C ARG A 103 -5.54 38.12 12.18
#